data_AF-A0A7S2I2G1-F1
#
_entry.id   AF-A0A7S2I2G1-F1
#
_cell.length_a   1.000
_cell.length_b   1.000
_cell.length_c   1.000
_cell.angle_alpha   90.00
_cell.angle_beta   90.00
_cell.angle_gamma   90.00
#
_symmetry.space_group_name_H-M   'P 1'
#
loop_
_entity.id
_entity.type
_entity.pdbx_description
1 polymer ?
#
loop_
_entity_poly.entity_id
_entity_poly.type
_entity_poly.pdbx_seq_one_letter_code
_entity_poly.pdbx_strand_id
1 'polypeptide(L)'
;LLIAACDGHGVPLQRGGDPFVASVHGPAACQTEVRDLQDGRYELYVHAPPISGDFRVAVTLRGRQIGGSPHALTVLAPSAHWAFCEAKGTALELATAGEVGTFE
;
A
#
# COMPACT_ATOMS: atom_id res chain seq x y z
N LEU A 1 -9.87 0.85 1.15
CA LEU A 1 -10.77 -0.32 1.26
C LEU A 1 -11.96 0.08 2.11
N LEU A 2 -13.18 -0.30 1.72
CA LEU A 2 -14.40 0.01 2.50
C LEU A 2 -14.75 -1.19 3.38
N ILE A 3 -14.95 -0.95 4.67
CA ILE A 3 -15.37 -1.95 5.66
C ILE A 3 -16.81 -1.65 6.04
N ALA A 4 -17.68 -2.65 6.00
CA ALA A 4 -19.06 -2.55 6.48
C ALA A 4 -19.22 -3.40 7.75
N ALA A 5 -19.57 -2.75 8.86
CA ALA A 5 -19.85 -3.45 10.11
C ALA A 5 -21.27 -4.03 10.06
N CYS A 6 -21.42 -5.26 10.53
CA CYS A 6 -22.71 -5.94 10.65
C CYS A 6 -22.86 -6.57 12.03
N ASP A 7 -24.10 -6.79 12.44
CA ASP A 7 -24.42 -7.52 13.65
C ASP A 7 -24.19 -9.05 13.49
N GLY A 8 -24.50 -9.82 14.54
CA GLY A 8 -24.37 -11.28 14.51
C GLY A 8 -25.27 -12.01 13.50
N HIS A 9 -26.22 -11.30 12.89
CA HIS A 9 -27.12 -11.80 11.85
C HIS A 9 -26.71 -11.32 10.45
N GLY A 10 -25.62 -10.55 10.32
CA GLY A 10 -25.16 -10.00 9.05
C GLY A 10 -25.89 -8.74 8.60
N VAL A 11 -26.69 -8.12 9.48
CA VAL A 11 -27.41 -6.87 9.18
C VAL A 11 -26.44 -5.69 9.34
N PRO A 12 -26.34 -4.78 8.35
CA PRO A 12 -25.47 -3.61 8.46
C PRO A 12 -25.82 -2.73 9.67
N LEU A 13 -24.80 -2.38 10.44
CA LEU A 13 -24.96 -1.41 11.52
C LEU A 13 -25.29 -0.03 10.93
N GLN A 14 -26.07 0.76 11.66
CA GLN A 14 -26.48 2.12 11.27
C GLN A 14 -25.68 3.21 12.02
N ARG A 15 -24.67 2.80 12.80
CA ARG A 15 -23.86 3.68 13.64
C ARG A 15 -22.41 3.22 13.61
N GLY A 16 -21.51 4.19 13.67
CA GLY A 16 -20.08 3.96 13.86
C GLY A 16 -19.69 3.65 15.31
N GLY A 17 -18.39 3.73 15.60
CA GLY A 17 -17.79 3.62 16.93
C GLY A 17 -17.05 2.31 17.20
N ASP A 18 -16.95 1.40 16.23
CA ASP A 18 -16.22 0.15 16.40
C ASP A 18 -14.70 0.32 16.21
N PRO A 19 -13.88 -0.25 17.10
CA PRO A 19 -12.43 -0.08 17.08
C PRO A 19 -11.79 -1.05 16.06
N PHE A 20 -11.92 -0.72 14.78
CA PHE A 20 -11.19 -1.42 13.73
C PHE A 20 -9.71 -1.02 13.74
N VAL A 21 -8.85 -2.02 13.62
CA VAL A 21 -7.39 -1.85 13.55
C VAL A 21 -6.89 -2.57 12.30
N ALA A 22 -6.12 -1.87 11.48
CA ALA A 22 -5.46 -2.43 10.31
C ALA A 22 -3.95 -2.54 10.53
N SER A 23 -3.34 -3.59 9.98
CA SER A 23 -1.89 -3.77 9.92
C SER A 23 -1.50 -4.28 8.54
N VAL A 24 -0.36 -3.82 8.04
CA VAL A 24 0.17 -4.24 6.74
C VAL A 24 1.40 -5.10 6.95
N HIS A 25 1.42 -6.25 6.29
CA HIS A 25 2.55 -7.17 6.26
C HIS A 25 3.08 -7.24 4.82
N GLY A 26 4.38 -7.08 4.66
CA GLY A 26 5.02 -7.10 3.35
C GLY A 26 6.49 -6.71 3.45
N PRO A 27 7.15 -6.44 2.31
CA PRO A 27 8.57 -6.12 2.26
C PRO A 27 8.93 -4.75 2.87
N ALA A 28 7.95 -3.89 3.13
CA ALA A 28 8.13 -2.62 3.84
C ALA A 28 6.98 -2.37 4.82
N ALA A 29 7.25 -1.55 5.83
CA ALA A 29 6.20 -1.02 6.69
C ALA A 29 5.34 -0.03 5.92
N CYS A 30 4.02 -0.05 6.19
CA CYS A 30 3.07 0.90 5.63
C CYS A 30 2.26 1.52 6.76
N GLN A 31 1.98 2.82 6.63
CA GLN A 31 1.06 3.50 7.53
C GLN A 31 -0.38 3.23 7.07
N THR A 32 -1.28 3.03 8.03
CA THR A 32 -2.70 2.84 7.77
C THR A 32 -3.53 3.80 8.61
N GLU A 33 -4.64 4.25 8.03
CA GLU A 33 -5.63 5.08 8.72
C GLU A 33 -7.00 4.44 8.54
N VAL A 34 -7.76 4.33 9.62
CA VAL A 34 -9.17 3.90 9.58
C VAL A 34 -10.02 5.10 9.96
N ARG A 35 -10.91 5.48 9.05
CA ARG A 35 -11.87 6.56 9.24
C ARG A 35 -13.27 5.99 9.40
N ASP A 36 -13.93 6.33 10.50
CA ASP A 36 -15.34 6.00 10.73
C ASP A 36 -16.26 6.99 10.00
N LEU A 37 -17.20 6.48 9.20
CA LEU A 37 -18.21 7.29 8.50
C LEU A 37 -19.47 7.53 9.34
N GLN A 38 -19.50 7.03 10.57
CA GLN A 38 -20.59 7.17 11.56
C GLN A 38 -21.91 6.51 11.17
N ASP A 39 -21.94 5.76 10.08
CA ASP A 39 -23.12 5.09 9.52
C ASP A 39 -22.96 3.57 9.48
N GLY A 40 -22.02 3.02 10.25
CA GLY A 40 -21.66 1.60 10.26
C GLY A 40 -20.65 1.20 9.17
N ARG A 41 -20.18 2.16 8.36
CA ARG A 41 -19.13 1.95 7.36
C ARG A 41 -17.84 2.68 7.77
N TYR A 42 -16.71 2.12 7.33
CA TYR A 42 -15.38 2.63 7.66
C TYR A 42 -14.49 2.61 6.42
N GLU A 43 -13.71 3.67 6.22
CA GLU A 43 -12.73 3.78 5.16
C GLU A 43 -11.33 3.45 5.69
N LEU A 44 -10.73 2.40 5.16
CA LEU A 44 -9.33 2.04 5.39
C LEU A 44 -8.45 2.62 4.29
N TYR A 45 -7.57 3.53 4.67
CA TYR A 45 -6.50 4.05 3.82
C TYR A 45 -5.18 3.33 4.15
N VAL A 46 -4.46 2.97 3.10
CA VAL A 46 -3.11 2.40 3.20
C VAL A 46 -2.19 3.29 2.40
N HIS A 47 -1.20 3.89 3.06
CA HIS A 47 -0.19 4.69 2.39
C HIS A 47 0.77 3.74 1.66
N ALA A 48 0.89 3.92 0.34
CA ALA A 48 1.75 3.09 -0.47
C ALA A 48 3.22 3.24 -0.04
N PRO A 49 3.96 2.14 0.14
CA PRO A 49 5.38 2.18 0.42
C PRO A 49 6.18 2.57 -0.83
N PRO A 50 7.42 3.07 -0.69
CA PRO A 50 8.28 3.45 -1.83
C PRO A 50 8.83 2.24 -2.61
N ILE A 51 8.42 1.02 -2.27
CA ILE A 51 8.86 -0.21 -2.93
C ILE A 51 7.69 -0.96 -3.51
N SER A 52 7.94 -1.57 -4.67
CA SER A 52 7.03 -2.54 -5.26
C SER A 52 7.12 -3.89 -4.55
N GLY A 53 6.01 -4.63 -4.53
CA GLY A 53 5.96 -5.99 -4.00
C GLY A 53 4.57 -6.41 -3.58
N ASP A 54 4.48 -7.62 -3.04
CA ASP A 54 3.24 -8.16 -2.49
C ASP A 54 3.10 -7.82 -1.00
N PHE A 55 1.94 -7.29 -0.66
CA PHE A 55 1.53 -6.89 0.68
C PHE A 55 0.24 -7.59 1.07
N ARG A 56 0.01 -7.68 2.38
CA ARG A 56 -1.21 -8.22 2.98
C ARG A 56 -1.70 -7.29 4.05
N VAL A 57 -2.95 -6.86 3.92
CA VAL A 57 -3.62 -5.98 4.88
C VAL A 57 -4.50 -6.82 5.79
N ALA A 58 -4.06 -6.99 7.03
CA ALA A 58 -4.86 -7.61 8.08
C ALA A 58 -5.73 -6.54 8.75
N VAL A 59 -6.99 -6.88 9.01
CA VAL A 59 -7.96 -5.99 9.65
C VAL A 59 -8.61 -6.77 10.78
N THR A 60 -8.62 -6.16 11.96
CA THR A 60 -9.18 -6.74 13.17
C THR A 60 -10.21 -5.81 13.79
N LEU A 61 -11.22 -6.41 14.40
CA LEU A 61 -12.20 -5.74 15.24
C LEU A 61 -12.10 -6.32 16.64
N ARG A 62 -11.76 -5.48 17.64
CA ARG A 62 -11.59 -5.91 19.05
C ARG A 62 -10.64 -7.12 19.19
N GLY A 63 -9.55 -7.11 18.41
CA GLY A 63 -8.53 -8.17 18.40
C GLY A 63 -8.89 -9.44 17.61
N ARG A 64 -10.07 -9.51 16.99
CA ARG A 64 -10.47 -10.65 16.14
C ARG A 64 -10.42 -10.25 14.67
N GLN A 65 -9.93 -11.12 13.79
CA GLN A 65 -9.92 -10.84 12.36
C GLN A 65 -11.34 -10.74 11.80
N ILE A 66 -11.53 -9.81 10.88
CA ILE A 66 -12.80 -9.65 10.16
C ILE A 66 -12.89 -10.63 9.00
N GLY A 67 -14.11 -10.89 8.52
CA GLY A 67 -14.32 -11.70 7.32
C GLY A 67 -13.58 -11.13 6.11
N GLY A 68 -12.88 -11.99 5.37
CA GLY A 68 -12.10 -11.61 4.19
C GLY A 68 -10.69 -11.09 4.48
N SER A 69 -10.31 -10.96 5.75
CA SER A 69 -8.94 -10.63 6.14
C SER A 69 -8.05 -11.89 6.23
N PRO A 70 -6.75 -11.81 5.87
CA PRO A 70 -6.04 -10.67 5.29
C PRO A 70 -6.33 -10.47 3.79
N HIS A 71 -6.36 -9.21 3.36
CA HIS A 71 -6.51 -8.83 1.95
C HIS A 71 -5.16 -8.75 1.26
N ALA A 72 -4.99 -9.44 0.13
CA ALA A 72 -3.79 -9.32 -0.70
C ALA A 72 -3.80 -8.00 -1.48
N LEU A 73 -2.64 -7.34 -1.52
CA LEU A 73 -2.40 -6.09 -2.24
C LEU A 73 -1.06 -6.18 -2.94
N THR A 74 -1.01 -6.01 -4.26
CA THR A 74 0.26 -5.93 -5.00
C THR A 74 0.54 -4.47 -5.34
N VAL A 75 1.63 -3.92 -4.80
CA VAL A 75 2.11 -2.58 -5.13
C VAL A 75 3.05 -2.71 -6.32
N LEU A 76 2.67 -2.11 -7.44
CA LEU A 76 3.49 -2.09 -8.65
C LEU A 76 4.53 -0.97 -8.55
N ALA A 77 5.71 -1.21 -9.12
CA ALA A 77 6.70 -0.14 -9.26
C ALA A 77 6.06 0.98 -10.11
N PRO A 78 6.28 2.26 -9.76
CA PRO A 78 5.88 3.33 -10.65
C PRO A 78 6.54 3.07 -12.01
N SER A 79 5.79 3.21 -13.10
CA SER A 79 6.39 3.21 -14.44
C SER A 79 7.51 4.24 -14.44
N ALA A 80 8.73 3.85 -14.78
CA ALA A 80 9.87 4.76 -14.84
C ALA A 80 9.46 6.00 -15.64
N HIS A 81 9.36 7.13 -14.96
CA HIS A 81 8.96 8.37 -15.59
C HIS A 81 10.22 8.98 -16.18
N TRP A 82 10.36 8.90 -17.52
CA TRP A 82 11.59 9.27 -18.25
C TRP A 82 12.17 10.63 -17.85
N ALA A 83 11.34 11.60 -17.44
CA ALA A 83 11.77 12.93 -16.99
C ALA A 83 12.52 12.95 -15.64
N PHE A 84 12.52 11.85 -14.88
CA PHE A 84 13.22 11.72 -13.60
C PHE A 84 14.34 10.67 -13.64
N CYS A 85 14.62 10.12 -14.81
CA CYS A 85 15.79 9.29 -15.04
C CYS A 85 16.92 10.17 -15.55
N GLU A 86 17.97 10.36 -14.75
CA GLU A 86 19.17 11.09 -15.13
C GLU A 86 20.31 10.08 -15.25
N ALA A 87 20.86 9.92 -16.45
CA ALA A 87 22.08 9.15 -16.67
C ALA A 87 23.27 10.12 -16.74
N LYS A 88 24.33 9.85 -15.99
CA LYS A 88 25.56 10.64 -15.91
C LYS A 88 26.76 9.74 -16.16
N GLY A 89 27.68 10.20 -16.99
CA GLY A 89 28.93 9.49 -17.18
C GLY A 89 29.78 10.19 -18.21
N THR A 90 31.08 10.18 -18.01
CA THR A 90 32.05 10.78 -18.95
C THR A 90 31.97 10.11 -20.33
N ALA A 91 31.55 8.85 -20.36
CA ALA A 91 31.26 8.09 -21.57
C ALA A 91 30.06 8.61 -22.39
N LEU A 92 29.19 9.44 -21.80
CA LEU A 92 28.07 10.08 -22.48
C LEU A 92 28.49 11.36 -23.23
N GLU A 93 29.66 11.92 -22.92
CA GLU A 93 30.17 13.16 -23.53
C GLU A 93 31.31 12.91 -24.53
N LEU A 94 32.19 11.94 -24.24
CA LEU A 94 33.32 11.59 -25.09
C LEU A 94 33.66 10.11 -24.96
N ALA A 95 33.90 9.43 -26.10
CA ALA A 95 34.37 8.06 -26.11
C ALA A 95 35.55 7.89 -27.10
N THR A 96 36.61 7.22 -26.64
CA THR A 96 37.78 6.85 -27.46
C THR A 96 37.67 5.39 -27.88
N ALA A 97 37.88 5.09 -29.16
CA ALA A 97 37.81 3.73 -29.67
C ALA A 97 38.84 2.82 -28.98
N GLY A 98 38.36 1.74 -28.35
CA GLY A 98 39.19 0.77 -27.63
C GLY A 98 39.28 0.99 -26.11
N GLU A 99 38.69 2.07 -25.58
CA GLU A 99 38.62 2.32 -24.13
C GLU A 99 37.18 2.09 -23.62
N VAL A 100 37.06 1.46 -22.44
CA VAL A 100 35.75 1.26 -21.80
C VAL A 100 35.34 2.56 -21.11
N GLY A 101 34.27 3.17 -21.59
CA GLY A 101 33.59 4.28 -20.91
C GLY A 101 32.42 3.78 -20.06
N THR A 102 32.27 4.32 -18.86
CA THR A 102 31.15 4.01 -17.95
C THR A 102 30.23 5.21 -17.75
N PHE A 103 28.94 4.92 -17.50
CA PHE A 103 27.92 5.87 -17.08
C PHE A 103 26.97 5.19 -16.09
N GLU A 104 26.27 5.99 -15.28
CA GLU A 104 25.31 5.58 -14.22
C GLU A 104 24.02 6.37 -14.33
#